data_AF-A0A920HNR9-F1
#
_entry.id   AF-A0A920HNR9-F1
#
_cell.length_a   1.000
_cell.length_b   1.000
_cell.length_c   1.000
_cell.angle_alpha   90.00
_cell.angle_beta   90.00
_cell.angle_gamma   90.00
#
_symmetry.space_group_name_H-M   'P 1'
#
loop_
_entity.id
_entity.type
_entity.pdbx_description
1 polymer ?
#
loop_
_entity_poly.entity_id
_entity_poly.type
_entity_poly.pdbx_seq_one_letter_code
_entity_poly.pdbx_strand_id
1 'polypeptide(L)'
;MKAKEYANTNLIINNGFKGLKTGWTSMAGLTFIGYNQENNRNIITIVNNSFVDINKESHFDDTLILYNESFSNFKNNTVNK
;
A
#
# COMPACT_ATOMS: atom_id res chain seq x y z
N MET A 1 22.39 -9.62 -25.98
CA MET A 1 22.47 -9.23 -24.55
C MET A 1 21.14 -9.56 -23.90
N LYS A 2 21.12 -10.19 -22.71
CA LYS A 2 19.87 -10.36 -21.93
C LYS A 2 19.55 -9.05 -21.20
N ALA A 3 18.30 -8.59 -21.28
CA ALA A 3 17.83 -7.48 -20.47
C ALA A 3 17.87 -7.86 -18.98
N LYS A 4 18.18 -6.88 -18.12
CA LYS A 4 18.16 -7.08 -16.66
C LYS A 4 16.72 -7.00 -16.19
N GLU A 5 16.22 -8.08 -15.59
CA GLU A 5 14.88 -8.12 -15.02
C GLU A 5 14.89 -7.54 -13.60
N TYR A 6 13.88 -6.74 -13.28
CA TYR A 6 13.70 -6.11 -11.98
C TYR A 6 12.37 -6.56 -11.40
N ALA A 7 12.41 -7.21 -10.23
CA ALA A 7 11.20 -7.61 -9.52
C ALA A 7 10.58 -6.41 -8.80
N ASN A 8 9.25 -6.37 -8.75
CA ASN A 8 8.54 -5.39 -7.96
C ASN A 8 8.73 -5.68 -6.47
N THR A 9 9.05 -4.64 -5.69
CA THR A 9 9.21 -4.73 -4.25
C THR A 9 7.91 -4.56 -3.47
N ASN A 10 6.81 -4.17 -4.13
CA ASN A 10 5.46 -4.19 -3.55
C ASN A 10 4.95 -5.64 -3.50
N LEU A 11 4.96 -6.23 -2.31
CA LEU A 11 4.59 -7.64 -2.10
C LEU A 11 3.07 -7.87 -2.10
N ILE A 12 2.27 -6.82 -1.90
CA ILE A 12 0.81 -6.89 -1.87
C ILE A 12 0.15 -6.51 -3.19
N ILE A 13 0.90 -6.52 -4.30
CA ILE A 13 0.40 -6.08 -5.62
C ILE A 13 -0.81 -6.88 -6.12
N ASN A 14 -0.93 -8.13 -5.67
CA ASN A 14 -2.02 -9.02 -6.03
C ASN A 14 -3.24 -8.89 -5.09
N ASN A 15 -3.16 -8.08 -4.03
CA ASN A 15 -4.25 -7.86 -3.07
C ASN A 15 -5.01 -6.55 -3.38
N GLY A 16 -5.20 -6.25 -4.66
CA GLY A 16 -5.84 -5.02 -5.13
C GLY A 16 -4.94 -3.77 -5.19
N PHE A 17 -3.70 -3.84 -4.69
CA PHE A 17 -2.77 -2.70 -4.64
C PHE A 17 -1.90 -2.58 -5.90
N LYS A 18 -2.37 -1.89 -6.93
CA LYS A 18 -1.66 -1.77 -8.22
C LYS A 18 -0.36 -0.94 -8.19
N GLY A 19 -0.04 -0.33 -7.06
CA GLY A 19 1.09 0.58 -6.88
C GLY A 19 1.06 1.17 -5.48
N LEU A 20 1.83 2.21 -5.15
CA LEU A 20 2.60 3.12 -6.01
C LEU A 20 4.12 2.99 -5.83
N LYS A 21 4.64 2.95 -4.60
CA LYS A 21 6.08 2.80 -4.36
C LYS A 21 6.41 2.46 -2.91
N THR A 22 7.41 1.60 -2.71
CA THR A 22 8.06 1.34 -1.42
C THR A 22 9.28 2.26 -1.20
N GLY A 23 9.63 2.53 0.06
CA GLY A 23 10.84 3.26 0.44
C GLY A 23 11.40 2.75 1.75
N TRP A 24 12.72 2.79 1.89
CA TRP A 24 13.40 2.45 3.13
C TRP A 24 14.74 3.16 3.24
N THR A 25 15.01 3.74 4.41
CA THR A 25 16.35 4.12 4.86
C THR A 25 16.45 3.90 6.37
N SER A 26 17.65 3.93 6.94
CA SER A 26 17.84 3.86 8.39
C SER A 26 17.16 5.00 9.15
N MET A 27 16.94 6.16 8.53
CA MET A 27 16.28 7.32 9.16
C MET A 27 14.78 7.41 8.86
N ALA A 28 14.33 6.85 7.72
CA ALA A 28 12.93 6.93 7.28
C ALA A 28 12.07 5.76 7.73
N GLY A 29 12.67 4.70 8.28
CA GLY A 29 11.99 3.44 8.54
C GLY A 29 11.47 2.80 7.25
N LEU A 30 10.52 1.88 7.38
CA LEU A 30 9.82 1.32 6.24
C LEU A 30 8.66 2.23 5.83
N THR A 31 8.55 2.50 4.53
CA THR A 31 7.56 3.43 3.98
C THR A 31 6.89 2.82 2.75
N PHE A 32 5.59 3.03 2.61
CA PHE A 32 4.86 2.61 1.43
C PHE A 32 3.67 3.51 1.13
N ILE A 33 3.49 3.75 -0.16
CA ILE A 33 2.30 4.38 -0.71
C ILE A 33 1.54 3.28 -1.44
N GLY A 34 0.40 2.86 -0.90
CA GLY A 34 -0.45 1.83 -1.46
C GLY A 34 -1.65 2.44 -2.19
N TYR A 35 -1.87 2.03 -3.44
CA TYR A 35 -3.04 2.41 -4.22
C TYR A 35 -3.92 1.19 -4.51
N ASN A 36 -4.98 1.04 -3.72
CA ASN A 36 -5.98 -0.02 -3.90
C ASN A 36 -7.10 0.46 -4.84
N GLN A 37 -7.47 -0.37 -5.81
CA GLN A 37 -8.48 -0.04 -6.83
C GLN A 37 -9.62 -1.08 -6.91
N GLU A 38 -9.80 -1.89 -5.88
CA GLU A 38 -10.85 -2.90 -5.82
C GLU A 38 -12.16 -2.36 -5.25
N ASN A 39 -13.22 -3.18 -5.28
CA ASN A 39 -14.50 -2.88 -4.62
C ASN A 39 -15.19 -1.59 -5.12
N ASN A 40 -14.97 -1.22 -6.40
CA ASN A 40 -15.50 0.00 -7.00
C ASN A 40 -15.11 1.28 -6.22
N ARG A 41 -13.94 1.25 -5.57
CA ARG A 41 -13.40 2.38 -4.83
C ARG A 41 -11.88 2.42 -4.99
N ASN A 42 -11.38 3.63 -5.19
CA ASN A 42 -9.96 3.90 -5.21
C ASN A 42 -9.55 4.45 -3.82
N ILE A 43 -8.65 3.76 -3.13
CA ILE A 43 -8.13 4.19 -1.81
C ILE A 43 -6.61 4.32 -1.90
N ILE A 44 -6.09 5.50 -1.57
CA ILE A 44 -4.66 5.74 -1.40
C ILE A 44 -4.35 5.70 0.09
N THR A 45 -3.35 4.91 0.45
CA THR A 45 -2.79 4.81 1.80
C THR A 45 -1.33 5.26 1.76
N ILE A 46 -0.90 6.00 2.78
CA ILE A 46 0.49 6.44 2.92
C ILE A 46 0.91 6.08 4.34
N VAL A 47 1.86 5.15 4.44
CA VAL A 47 2.47 4.74 5.69
C VAL A 47 3.93 5.15 5.68
N ASN A 48 4.34 5.89 6.69
CA ASN A 48 5.72 6.35 6.87
C ASN A 48 6.28 5.80 8.18
N ASN A 49 7.59 5.52 8.20
CA ASN A 49 8.32 5.15 9.41
C ASN A 49 7.75 3.94 10.17
N SER A 50 7.26 2.93 9.45
CA SER A 50 6.93 1.65 10.06
C SER A 50 8.17 0.96 10.60
N PHE A 51 7.97 0.15 11.64
CA PHE A 51 9.00 -0.62 12.32
C PHE A 51 9.77 -1.51 11.33
N VAL A 52 11.10 -1.48 11.33
CA VAL A 52 11.90 -2.31 10.41
C VAL A 52 11.99 -3.75 10.95
N ASP A 53 11.03 -4.58 10.55
CA ASP A 53 11.01 -6.00 10.90
C ASP A 53 12.00 -6.82 10.04
N ILE A 54 12.20 -8.09 10.41
CA ILE A 54 13.18 -8.96 9.77
C ILE A 54 12.88 -9.19 8.27
N ASN A 55 11.60 -9.25 7.91
CA ASN A 55 11.16 -9.47 6.54
C ASN A 55 11.02 -8.15 5.75
N LYS A 56 11.03 -7.01 6.45
CA LYS A 56 10.77 -5.67 5.90
C LYS A 56 9.37 -5.55 5.30
N GLU A 57 8.37 -6.04 6.00
CA GLU A 57 6.98 -6.13 5.53
C GLU A 57 5.99 -5.33 6.37
N SER A 58 6.39 -4.83 7.55
CA SER A 58 5.48 -4.15 8.48
C SER A 58 4.68 -2.99 7.87
N HIS A 59 5.28 -2.24 6.94
CA HIS A 59 4.61 -1.15 6.22
C HIS A 59 3.46 -1.63 5.33
N PHE A 60 3.50 -2.88 4.86
CA PHE A 60 2.38 -3.49 4.15
C PHE A 60 1.28 -3.89 5.13
N ASP A 61 1.62 -4.45 6.29
CA ASP A 61 0.63 -4.79 7.33
C ASP A 61 -0.11 -3.55 7.82
N ASP A 62 0.64 -2.48 8.15
CA ASP A 62 0.08 -1.18 8.53
C ASP A 62 -0.84 -0.62 7.42
N THR A 63 -0.44 -0.78 6.16
CA THR A 63 -1.24 -0.36 5.01
C THR A 63 -2.55 -1.14 4.91
N LEU A 64 -2.53 -2.46 5.13
CA LEU A 64 -3.72 -3.30 5.09
C LEU A 64 -4.70 -2.94 6.21
N ILE A 65 -4.19 -2.66 7.41
CA ILE A 65 -5.01 -2.18 8.54
C ILE A 65 -5.71 -0.87 8.16
N LEU A 66 -4.96 0.14 7.71
CA LEU A 66 -5.53 1.44 7.31
C LEU A 66 -6.53 1.33 6.15
N TYR A 67 -6.23 0.49 5.16
CA TYR A 67 -7.15 0.23 4.04
C TYR A 67 -8.45 -0.39 4.54
N ASN A 68 -8.39 -1.42 5.40
CA ASN A 68 -9.56 -2.11 5.92
C ASN A 68 -10.43 -1.19 6.78
N GLU A 69 -9.82 -0.37 7.64
CA GLU A 69 -10.51 0.65 8.42
C GLU A 69 -11.18 1.69 7.53
N SER A 70 -10.45 2.19 6.52
CA SER A 70 -10.98 3.17 5.56
C SER A 70 -12.15 2.60 4.74
N PHE A 71 -12.03 1.34 4.31
CA PHE A 71 -13.08 0.67 3.55
C PHE A 71 -14.34 0.46 4.38
N SER A 72 -14.19 0.02 5.62
CA SER A 72 -15.30 -0.32 6.53
C SER A 72 -16.06 0.92 7.02
N ASN A 73 -15.36 2.03 7.25
CA ASN A 73 -15.94 3.22 7.88
C ASN A 73 -16.52 4.24 6.88
N PHE A 74 -16.08 4.24 5.61
CA PHE A 74 -16.58 5.18 4.60
C PHE A 74 -17.47 4.48 3.57
N LYS A 75 -18.61 5.08 3.21
CA LYS A 75 -19.54 4.57 2.18
C LYS A 75 -19.56 5.50 0.96
N ASN A 76 -19.67 4.92 -0.23
CA ASN A 76 -19.87 5.68 -1.46
C ASN A 76 -21.36 6.00 -1.57
N ASN A 77 -21.75 7.20 -1.12
CA ASN A 77 -23.12 7.66 -1.24
C ASN A 77 -23.24 8.60 -2.44
N THR A 78 -24.19 8.32 -3.33
CA THR A 78 -24.58 9.29 -4.37
C THR A 78 -25.57 10.25 -3.72
N VAL A 79 -25.19 11.53 -3.61
CA VAL A 79 -26.13 12.57 -3.17
C VAL A 79 -26.79 13.13 -4.44
N ASN A 80 -28.03 12.70 -4.69
CA ASN A 80 -28.84 13.31 -5.73
C ASN A 80 -29.23 14.72 -5.27
N LYS A 81 -28.86 15.73 -6.06
CA LYS A 81 -29.27 17.13 -5.84
C LYS A 81 -30.64 17.40 -6.42
#